data_AF-A0A5C6U4W3-F1
#
_entry.id   AF-A0A5C6U4W3-F1
#
_cell.length_a   1.000
_cell.length_b   1.000
_cell.length_c   1.000
_cell.angle_alpha   90.00
_cell.angle_beta   90.00
_cell.angle_gamma   90.00
#
_symmetry.space_group_name_H-M   'P 1'
#
loop_
_entity.id
_entity.type
_entity.pdbx_description
1 polymer ?
#
loop_
_entity_poly.entity_id
_entity_poly.type
_entity_poly.pdbx_seq_one_letter_code
_entity_poly.pdbx_strand_id
1 'polypeptide(L)'
;MIKGFRRHAPKEGTLMGAWAETIIQEFGGRVITKPGERPVPHHPDGLQLPSFDSFYYHIRKRLGAKVVSNVLYGEQTVDYEKGPVKGNYWDSLGNLGERVNIDSTKVKSFPKSYVGDYQLPPLNQVEAVDGLTSQITGIGFSLGAESSHAYKMALFCMAIPKSKFGQIIGFPISDEDWPGFGLPAEIFSDNGLVHRRTFVAP
;
A
#
# COMPACT_ATOMS: atom_id res chain seq x y z
N MET A 1 3.42 -14.54 29.35
CA MET A 1 2.82 -13.35 28.68
C MET A 1 3.64 -12.85 27.50
N ILE A 2 4.80 -12.18 27.67
CA ILE A 2 5.57 -11.65 26.50
C ILE A 2 6.04 -12.74 25.54
N LYS A 3 6.52 -13.86 26.08
CA LYS A 3 6.97 -15.02 25.30
C LYS A 3 5.84 -15.59 24.43
N GLY A 4 4.66 -15.79 25.01
CA GLY A 4 3.45 -16.21 24.30
C GLY A 4 3.02 -15.19 23.24
N PHE A 5 3.00 -13.89 23.58
CA PHE A 5 2.69 -12.83 22.61
C PHE A 5 3.59 -12.89 21.39
N ARG A 6 4.93 -12.92 21.56
CA ARG A 6 5.87 -12.98 20.41
C ARG A 6 5.72 -14.24 19.56
N ARG A 7 5.33 -15.35 20.18
CA ARG A 7 5.20 -16.66 19.52
C ARG A 7 3.92 -16.77 18.71
N HIS A 8 2.81 -16.24 19.23
CA HIS A 8 1.49 -16.46 18.65
C HIS A 8 0.97 -15.24 17.86
N ALA A 9 1.36 -14.02 18.23
CA ALA A 9 0.87 -12.81 17.56
C ALA A 9 1.12 -12.74 16.05
N PRO A 10 2.29 -13.14 15.50
CA PRO A 10 2.50 -13.11 14.05
C PRO A 10 1.59 -14.09 13.29
N LYS A 11 1.15 -15.17 13.94
CA LYS A 11 0.31 -16.21 13.33
C LYS A 11 -1.18 -15.83 13.39
N GLU A 12 -1.60 -15.24 14.49
CA GLU A 12 -3.01 -14.91 14.75
C GLU A 12 -3.45 -13.56 14.15
N GLY A 13 -2.50 -12.65 13.86
CA GLY A 13 -2.76 -11.36 13.21
C GLY A 13 -3.60 -10.35 14.02
N THR A 14 -4.10 -10.74 15.20
CA THR A 14 -4.89 -9.89 16.10
C THR A 14 -4.42 -10.04 17.55
N LEU A 15 -4.54 -8.97 18.35
CA LEU A 15 -4.22 -9.00 19.78
C LEU A 15 -5.09 -9.99 20.55
N MET A 16 -6.37 -10.09 20.18
CA MET A 16 -7.33 -10.99 20.83
C MET A 16 -6.98 -12.45 20.55
N GLY A 17 -6.64 -12.79 19.29
CA GLY A 17 -6.17 -14.12 18.93
C GLY A 17 -4.86 -14.47 19.63
N ALA A 18 -3.89 -13.55 19.63
CA ALA A 18 -2.61 -13.74 20.31
C ALA A 18 -2.76 -13.97 21.83
N TRP A 19 -3.68 -13.24 22.46
CA TRP A 19 -4.01 -13.42 23.87
C TRP A 19 -4.67 -14.78 24.11
N ALA A 20 -5.68 -15.15 23.31
CA ALA A 20 -6.39 -16.41 23.47
C ALA A 20 -5.45 -17.61 23.31
N GLU A 21 -4.59 -17.59 22.30
CA GLU A 21 -3.60 -18.64 22.07
C GLU A 21 -2.55 -18.67 23.19
N THR A 22 -2.15 -17.51 23.71
CA THR A 22 -1.25 -17.46 24.88
C THR A 22 -1.90 -18.08 26.13
N ILE A 23 -3.20 -17.84 26.35
CA ILE A 23 -3.94 -18.44 27.47
C ILE A 23 -4.00 -19.96 27.34
N ILE A 24 -4.26 -20.46 26.13
CA ILE A 24 -4.40 -21.89 25.86
C ILE A 24 -3.04 -22.60 25.95
N GLN A 25 -2.03 -22.10 25.24
CA GLN A 25 -0.75 -22.79 25.05
C GLN A 25 0.24 -22.59 26.20
N GLU A 26 0.26 -21.41 26.82
CA GLU A 26 1.27 -21.08 27.83
C GLU A 26 0.71 -21.16 29.27
N PHE A 27 -0.60 -21.01 29.44
CA PHE A 27 -1.25 -21.04 30.75
C PHE A 27 -2.24 -22.20 30.93
N GLY A 28 -2.39 -23.09 29.95
CA GLY A 28 -3.27 -24.27 30.04
C GLY A 28 -4.76 -23.92 30.21
N GLY A 29 -5.14 -22.67 29.94
CA GLY A 29 -6.50 -22.18 30.08
C GLY A 29 -7.37 -22.51 28.86
N ARG A 30 -8.62 -22.09 28.94
CA ARG A 30 -9.59 -22.10 27.83
C ARG A 30 -10.16 -20.71 27.69
N VAL A 31 -10.52 -20.32 26.47
CA VAL A 31 -11.24 -19.07 26.22
C VAL A 31 -12.65 -19.40 25.78
N ILE A 32 -13.63 -18.87 26.51
CA ILE A 32 -15.04 -19.07 26.22
C ILE A 32 -15.58 -17.79 25.60
N THR A 33 -16.13 -17.89 24.38
CA THR A 33 -16.77 -16.79 23.68
C THR A 33 -18.25 -17.10 23.54
N LYS A 34 -19.11 -16.29 24.15
CA LYS A 34 -20.56 -16.35 23.94
C LYS A 34 -20.97 -15.32 22.87
N PRO A 35 -22.02 -15.57 22.08
CA PRO A 35 -22.50 -14.62 21.07
C PRO A 35 -22.81 -13.25 21.71
N GLY A 36 -22.16 -12.19 21.23
CA GLY A 36 -22.34 -10.83 21.73
C GLY A 36 -21.58 -10.47 23.02
N GLU A 37 -20.89 -11.42 23.65
CA GLU A 37 -20.09 -11.17 24.86
C GLU A 37 -18.59 -11.13 24.56
N ARG A 38 -17.84 -10.44 25.42
CA ARG A 38 -16.37 -10.46 25.35
C ARG A 38 -15.85 -11.85 25.73
N PRO A 39 -14.79 -12.35 25.09
CA PRO A 39 -14.21 -13.63 25.45
C PRO A 39 -13.68 -13.62 26.89
N VAL A 40 -13.96 -14.67 27.66
CA VAL A 40 -13.56 -14.81 29.06
C VAL A 40 -12.58 -15.98 29.21
N PRO A 41 -11.42 -15.79 29.87
CA PRO A 41 -10.50 -16.88 30.15
C PRO A 41 -11.00 -17.73 31.31
N HIS A 42 -10.88 -19.05 31.20
CA HIS A 42 -11.27 -20.03 32.19
C HIS A 42 -10.15 -21.05 32.37
N HIS A 43 -9.62 -21.21 33.59
CA HIS A 43 -8.68 -22.27 33.90
C HIS A 43 -9.42 -23.50 34.43
N PRO A 44 -9.16 -24.72 33.93
CA PRO A 44 -9.79 -25.94 34.43
C PRO A 44 -9.69 -26.11 35.96
N ASP A 45 -8.52 -25.78 36.52
CA ASP A 45 -8.24 -25.86 37.96
C ASP A 45 -8.57 -24.58 38.75
N GLY A 46 -9.32 -23.64 38.17
CA GLY A 46 -9.73 -22.39 38.84
C GLY A 46 -8.61 -21.38 39.12
N LEU A 47 -7.42 -21.57 38.52
CA LEU A 47 -6.31 -20.63 38.63
C LEU A 47 -6.64 -19.29 37.96
N GLN A 48 -6.10 -18.21 38.55
CA GLN A 48 -6.27 -16.87 38.00
C GLN A 48 -5.52 -16.73 36.68
N LEU A 49 -6.28 -16.45 35.62
CA LEU A 49 -5.74 -16.19 34.29
C LEU A 49 -5.74 -14.69 34.00
N PRO A 50 -4.73 -14.19 33.25
CA PRO A 50 -4.69 -12.80 32.88
C PRO A 50 -5.85 -12.45 31.94
N SER A 51 -6.62 -11.42 32.31
CA SER A 51 -7.62 -10.83 31.41
C SER A 51 -6.97 -10.23 30.18
N PHE A 52 -7.76 -10.04 29.12
CA PHE A 52 -7.29 -9.36 27.91
C PHE A 52 -6.70 -7.97 28.21
N ASP A 53 -7.36 -7.18 29.07
CA ASP A 53 -6.89 -5.84 29.44
C ASP A 53 -5.56 -5.89 30.20
N SER A 54 -5.41 -6.85 31.12
CA SER A 54 -4.15 -7.05 31.86
C SER A 54 -3.02 -7.46 30.92
N PHE A 55 -3.31 -8.39 30.01
CA PHE A 55 -2.38 -8.82 28.97
C PHE A 55 -1.95 -7.64 28.09
N TYR A 56 -2.90 -6.89 27.54
CA TYR A 56 -2.64 -5.73 26.71
C TYR A 56 -1.83 -4.66 27.44
N TYR A 57 -2.20 -4.34 28.68
CA TYR A 57 -1.49 -3.37 29.51
C TYR A 57 -0.02 -3.77 29.72
N HIS A 58 0.23 -5.03 30.11
CA HIS A 58 1.59 -5.51 30.37
C HIS A 58 2.44 -5.60 29.10
N ILE A 59 1.83 -5.98 27.98
CA ILE A 59 2.50 -6.03 26.67
C ILE A 59 2.86 -4.61 26.22
N ARG A 60 1.91 -3.66 26.25
CA ARG A 60 2.15 -2.27 25.86
C ARG A 60 3.18 -1.58 26.76
N LYS A 61 3.11 -1.80 28.08
CA LYS A 61 4.03 -1.19 29.05
C LYS A 61 5.47 -1.69 28.90
N ARG A 62 5.67 -2.96 28.54
CA ARG A 62 7.01 -3.57 28.46
C ARG A 62 7.64 -3.52 27.07
N LEU A 63 6.85 -3.60 26.01
CA LEU A 63 7.37 -3.63 24.63
C LEU A 63 7.19 -2.28 23.90
N GLY A 64 6.26 -1.45 24.35
CA GLY A 64 5.89 -0.22 23.64
C GLY A 64 4.97 -0.48 22.45
N ALA A 65 4.14 0.51 22.11
CA ALA A 65 3.11 0.38 21.08
C ALA A 65 3.67 0.00 19.69
N LYS A 66 4.84 0.54 19.33
CA LYS A 66 5.50 0.29 18.05
C LYS A 66 5.93 -1.17 17.88
N VAL A 67 6.54 -1.76 18.90
CA VAL A 67 6.97 -3.18 18.86
C VAL A 67 5.77 -4.10 18.83
N VAL A 68 4.69 -3.76 19.53
CA VAL A 68 3.44 -4.53 19.50
C VAL A 68 2.83 -4.53 18.10
N SER A 69 2.76 -3.37 17.44
CA SER A 69 2.29 -3.25 16.06
C SER A 69 3.13 -4.09 15.10
N ASN A 70 4.46 -3.93 15.16
CA ASN A 70 5.40 -4.65 14.29
C ASN A 70 5.30 -6.18 14.44
N VAL A 71 5.04 -6.68 15.66
CA VAL A 71 4.92 -8.12 15.91
C VAL A 71 3.57 -8.67 15.42
N LEU A 72 2.51 -7.87 15.40
CA LEU A 72 1.17 -8.28 14.93
C LEU A 72 1.02 -8.21 13.42
N TYR A 73 1.54 -7.14 12.82
CA TYR A 73 1.27 -6.80 11.42
C TYR A 73 2.51 -6.91 10.53
N GLY A 74 3.63 -7.36 11.09
CA GLY A 74 4.93 -7.34 10.42
C GLY A 74 5.48 -5.91 10.26
N GLU A 75 6.70 -5.78 9.75
CA GLU A 75 7.31 -4.47 9.46
C GLU A 75 6.57 -3.68 8.35
N GLN A 76 5.62 -4.28 7.65
CA GLN A 76 5.04 -3.71 6.43
C GLN A 76 3.61 -3.18 6.53
N THR A 77 2.96 -3.18 7.69
CA THR A 77 1.54 -2.75 7.72
C THR A 77 1.23 -1.73 8.83
N VAL A 78 1.38 -0.47 8.41
CA VAL A 78 0.62 0.74 8.75
C VAL A 78 0.75 1.38 10.14
N ASP A 79 1.30 2.60 10.14
CA ASP A 79 1.18 3.60 11.21
C ASP A 79 0.18 4.66 10.73
N TYR A 80 -1.12 4.48 11.02
CA TYR A 80 -2.20 5.39 10.61
C TYR A 80 -2.17 6.75 11.33
N GLU A 81 -1.40 6.91 12.40
CA GLU A 81 -1.37 8.14 13.21
C GLU A 81 -0.06 8.95 13.12
N LYS A 82 1.02 8.40 12.55
CA LYS A 82 2.35 9.05 12.57
C LYS A 82 2.97 9.38 11.22
N GLY A 83 2.22 9.21 10.13
CA GLY A 83 2.82 9.24 8.81
C GLY A 83 3.80 8.08 8.62
N PRO A 84 4.23 7.82 7.37
CA PRO A 84 5.03 6.64 7.06
C PRO A 84 6.27 6.55 7.95
N VAL A 85 6.45 5.39 8.59
CA VAL A 85 7.75 5.01 9.17
C VAL A 85 8.76 5.09 8.04
N LYS A 86 9.66 6.09 8.12
CA LYS A 86 10.85 6.24 7.28
C LYS A 86 11.74 4.99 7.42
N GLY A 87 11.40 3.92 6.71
CA GLY A 87 12.35 3.25 5.84
C GLY A 87 11.87 3.60 4.46
N ASN A 88 12.55 4.51 3.75
CA ASN A 88 11.98 5.03 2.52
C ASN A 88 11.81 3.85 1.56
N TYR A 89 10.61 3.71 1.01
CA TYR A 89 10.34 2.89 -0.18
C TYR A 89 11.28 3.25 -1.35
N TRP A 90 11.93 4.42 -1.23
CA TRP A 90 12.91 5.04 -2.10
C TRP A 90 14.39 4.88 -1.62
N ASP A 91 14.67 4.40 -0.40
CA ASP A 91 16.04 4.36 0.19
C ASP A 91 16.93 3.26 -0.42
N SER A 92 16.36 2.32 -1.17
CA SER A 92 17.11 1.24 -1.81
C SER A 92 17.34 1.44 -3.32
N LEU A 93 16.89 2.55 -3.89
CA LEU A 93 17.02 2.80 -5.33
C LEU A 93 18.37 3.47 -5.61
N GLY A 94 19.16 2.85 -6.48
CA GLY A 94 20.48 3.35 -6.87
C GLY A 94 20.48 4.08 -8.21
N ASN A 95 19.51 3.80 -9.08
CA ASN A 95 19.53 4.26 -10.47
C ASN A 95 18.21 4.92 -10.90
N LEU A 96 18.31 5.88 -11.84
CA LEU A 96 17.18 6.45 -12.57
C LEU A 96 16.49 5.36 -13.39
N GLY A 97 15.15 5.29 -13.36
CA GLY A 97 14.39 4.28 -14.10
C GLY A 97 14.50 2.87 -13.54
N GLU A 98 15.13 2.68 -12.37
CA GLU A 98 15.18 1.38 -11.69
C GLU A 98 13.78 0.91 -11.32
N ARG A 99 12.97 1.84 -10.79
CA ARG A 99 11.58 1.60 -10.42
C ARG A 99 10.73 2.78 -10.81
N VAL A 100 9.57 2.53 -11.39
CA VAL A 100 8.54 3.53 -11.65
C VAL A 100 7.26 3.10 -10.96
N ASN A 101 6.64 4.03 -10.23
CA ASN A 101 5.32 3.84 -9.66
C ASN A 101 4.29 4.40 -10.64
N ILE A 102 3.25 3.62 -10.94
CA ILE A 102 2.15 4.04 -11.78
C ILE A 102 0.87 4.01 -10.96
N ASP A 103 0.22 5.17 -10.88
CA ASP A 103 -1.02 5.35 -10.13
C ASP A 103 -2.02 6.18 -10.94
N SER A 104 -3.31 6.03 -10.62
CA SER A 104 -4.40 6.76 -11.26
C SER A 104 -5.09 7.71 -10.28
N THR A 105 -5.37 8.92 -10.76
CA THR A 105 -6.09 9.95 -10.00
C THR A 105 -7.25 10.50 -10.80
N LYS A 106 -8.40 10.64 -10.14
CA LYS A 106 -9.55 11.38 -10.69
C LYS A 106 -9.26 12.87 -10.69
N VAL A 107 -9.28 13.47 -11.88
CA VAL A 107 -9.13 14.90 -12.06
C VAL A 107 -10.43 15.59 -11.61
N LYS A 108 -10.30 16.66 -10.81
CA LYS A 108 -11.46 17.38 -10.23
C LYS A 108 -12.25 18.17 -11.29
N SER A 109 -11.58 18.61 -12.35
CA SER A 109 -12.19 19.35 -13.45
C SER A 109 -12.75 18.40 -14.51
N PHE A 110 -13.83 18.83 -15.16
CA PHE A 110 -14.38 18.10 -16.29
C PHE A 110 -13.75 18.61 -17.59
N PRO A 111 -13.27 17.71 -18.47
CA PRO A 111 -12.76 18.12 -19.75
C PRO A 111 -13.88 18.65 -20.65
N LYS A 112 -13.51 19.52 -21.57
CA LYS A 112 -14.41 20.05 -22.60
C LYS A 112 -14.15 19.31 -23.92
N SER A 113 -15.20 19.06 -24.69
CA SER A 113 -15.05 18.44 -26.00
C SER A 113 -14.30 19.37 -26.97
N TYR A 114 -13.44 18.78 -27.81
CA TYR A 114 -12.77 19.50 -28.89
C TYR A 114 -13.72 19.79 -30.07
N VAL A 115 -14.72 18.93 -30.29
CA VAL A 115 -15.63 19.00 -31.44
C VAL A 115 -16.88 19.85 -31.16
N GLY A 116 -17.23 20.07 -29.89
CA GLY A 116 -18.41 20.85 -29.53
C GLY A 116 -18.34 21.47 -28.13
N ASP A 117 -19.25 22.39 -27.86
CA ASP A 117 -19.31 23.11 -26.59
C ASP A 117 -20.09 22.34 -25.52
N TYR A 118 -19.63 21.12 -25.21
CA TYR A 118 -20.22 20.28 -24.17
C TYR A 118 -19.16 19.66 -23.26
N GLN A 119 -19.61 19.39 -22.04
CA GLN A 119 -18.82 18.77 -20.99
C GLN A 119 -18.64 17.27 -21.29
N LEU A 120 -17.40 16.79 -21.21
CA LEU A 120 -17.07 15.38 -21.33
C LEU A 120 -17.20 14.68 -19.96
N PRO A 121 -17.27 13.33 -19.94
CA PRO A 121 -17.23 12.57 -18.70
C PRO A 121 -15.97 12.89 -17.85
N PRO A 122 -15.99 12.61 -16.53
CA PRO A 122 -14.84 12.85 -15.64
C PRO A 122 -13.54 12.27 -16.21
N LEU A 123 -12.43 13.00 -16.06
CA LEU A 123 -11.13 12.55 -16.51
C LEU A 123 -10.42 11.78 -15.39
N ASN A 124 -9.90 10.60 -15.72
CA ASN A 124 -8.93 9.90 -14.89
C ASN A 124 -7.56 10.06 -15.56
N GLN A 125 -6.56 10.45 -14.78
CA GLN A 125 -5.19 10.63 -15.21
C GLN A 125 -4.35 9.55 -14.56
N VAL A 126 -3.56 8.85 -15.37
CA VAL A 126 -2.54 7.91 -14.90
C VAL A 126 -1.19 8.59 -15.02
N GLU A 127 -0.41 8.55 -13.94
CA GLU A 127 0.95 9.09 -13.90
C GLU A 127 1.94 7.98 -13.61
N ALA A 128 3.01 7.94 -14.40
CA ALA A 128 4.18 7.13 -14.14
C ALA A 128 5.26 8.01 -13.52
N VAL A 129 5.70 7.70 -12.31
CA VAL A 129 6.61 8.52 -11.50
C VAL A 129 7.85 7.72 -11.16
N ASP A 130 9.02 8.28 -11.48
CA ASP A 130 10.30 7.67 -11.17
C ASP A 130 10.55 7.57 -9.65
N GLY A 131 10.95 6.36 -9.27
CA GLY A 131 11.69 5.96 -8.10
C GLY A 131 12.50 7.05 -7.40
N LEU A 132 13.60 7.38 -8.04
CA LEU A 132 14.69 8.07 -7.38
C LEU A 132 14.44 9.58 -7.34
N THR A 133 13.87 10.11 -8.42
CA THR A 133 13.77 11.55 -8.69
C THR A 133 12.39 12.12 -8.43
N SER A 134 11.37 11.26 -8.29
CA SER A 134 9.95 11.67 -8.31
C SER A 134 9.53 12.41 -9.58
N GLN A 135 10.32 12.31 -10.66
CA GLN A 135 9.96 12.89 -11.95
C GLN A 135 8.80 12.08 -12.56
N ILE A 136 7.76 12.77 -13.03
CA ILE A 136 6.74 12.13 -13.87
C ILE A 136 7.41 11.78 -15.19
N THR A 137 7.46 10.51 -15.57
CA THR A 137 8.10 10.01 -16.80
C THR A 137 7.09 9.70 -17.89
N GLY A 138 5.81 9.52 -17.55
CA GLY A 138 4.74 9.29 -18.51
C GLY A 138 3.36 9.62 -17.95
N ILE A 139 2.45 9.96 -18.85
CA ILE A 139 1.04 10.24 -18.52
C ILE A 139 0.09 9.53 -19.47
N GLY A 140 -1.08 9.18 -18.95
CA GLY A 140 -2.18 8.62 -19.73
C GLY A 140 -3.53 9.07 -19.21
N PHE A 141 -4.55 8.94 -20.06
CA PHE A 141 -5.87 9.48 -19.75
C PHE A 141 -6.98 8.48 -20.08
N SER A 142 -8.06 8.49 -19.29
CA SER A 142 -9.32 7.82 -19.63
C SER A 142 -10.53 8.64 -19.19
N LEU A 143 -11.60 8.58 -19.97
CA LEU A 143 -12.86 9.27 -19.67
C LEU A 143 -13.81 8.35 -18.89
N GLY A 144 -14.53 8.93 -17.93
CA GLY A 144 -15.53 8.28 -17.08
C GLY A 144 -14.91 7.47 -15.95
N ALA A 145 -14.15 6.44 -16.30
CA ALA A 145 -13.53 5.52 -15.33
C ALA A 145 -12.08 5.21 -15.70
N GLU A 146 -11.36 4.68 -14.73
CA GLU A 146 -10.03 4.12 -14.92
C GLU A 146 -10.06 2.97 -15.94
N SER A 147 -9.08 2.95 -16.85
CA SER A 147 -9.00 1.97 -17.93
C SER A 147 -7.57 1.55 -18.18
N SER A 148 -7.37 0.28 -18.53
CA SER A 148 -6.06 -0.25 -18.94
C SER A 148 -5.45 0.49 -20.13
N HIS A 149 -6.25 1.19 -20.93
CA HIS A 149 -5.76 2.05 -22.01
C HIS A 149 -4.98 3.26 -21.49
N ALA A 150 -5.38 3.85 -20.35
CA ALA A 150 -4.66 4.96 -19.75
C ALA A 150 -3.26 4.52 -19.27
N TYR A 151 -3.16 3.33 -18.67
CA TYR A 151 -1.88 2.74 -18.29
C TYR A 151 -0.98 2.48 -19.50
N LYS A 152 -1.53 1.88 -20.57
CA LYS A 152 -0.77 1.67 -21.82
C LYS A 152 -0.30 2.99 -22.43
N MET A 153 -1.13 4.03 -22.38
CA MET A 153 -0.78 5.37 -22.84
C MET A 153 0.35 5.97 -22.00
N ALA A 154 0.31 5.83 -20.68
CA ALA A 154 1.40 6.27 -19.79
C ALA A 154 2.72 5.55 -20.10
N LEU A 155 2.68 4.23 -20.30
CA LEU A 155 3.85 3.44 -20.71
C LEU A 155 4.38 3.86 -22.08
N PHE A 156 3.50 4.10 -23.04
CA PHE A 156 3.88 4.60 -24.36
C PHE A 156 4.51 5.99 -24.29
N CYS A 157 3.91 6.90 -23.51
CA CYS A 157 4.42 8.25 -23.25
C CYS A 157 5.83 8.20 -22.65
N MET A 158 6.06 7.28 -21.71
CA MET A 158 7.35 7.05 -21.08
C MET A 158 8.38 6.45 -22.06
N ALA A 159 7.97 5.53 -22.94
CA ALA A 159 8.87 4.82 -23.84
C ALA A 159 9.52 5.69 -24.94
N ILE A 160 8.99 6.89 -25.21
CA ILE A 160 9.43 7.73 -26.32
C ILE A 160 9.82 9.16 -25.86
N PRO A 161 10.64 9.88 -26.64
CA PRO A 161 10.89 11.31 -26.41
C PRO A 161 9.59 12.13 -26.39
N LYS A 162 9.54 13.15 -25.55
CA LYS A 162 8.33 13.96 -25.32
C LYS A 162 8.02 14.87 -26.50
N SER A 163 9.03 15.26 -27.26
CA SER A 163 8.87 15.87 -28.58
C SER A 163 8.07 14.98 -29.53
N LYS A 164 8.36 13.68 -29.57
CA LYS A 164 7.63 12.72 -30.41
C LYS A 164 6.22 12.44 -29.89
N PHE A 165 6.08 12.26 -28.58
CA PHE A 165 4.78 12.07 -27.96
C PHE A 165 3.86 13.27 -28.21
N GLY A 166 4.37 14.48 -27.99
CA GLY A 166 3.67 15.73 -28.23
C GLY A 166 3.16 15.88 -29.66
N GLN A 167 3.97 15.51 -30.65
CA GLN A 167 3.54 15.47 -32.05
C GLN A 167 2.36 14.53 -32.30
N ILE A 168 2.34 13.36 -31.66
CA ILE A 168 1.29 12.35 -31.85
C ILE A 168 -0.03 12.84 -31.25
N ILE A 169 0.01 13.49 -30.08
CA ILE A 169 -1.19 13.97 -29.40
C ILE A 169 -1.65 15.36 -29.86
N GLY A 170 -0.88 16.01 -30.74
CA GLY A 170 -1.19 17.36 -31.24
C GLY A 170 -0.86 18.49 -30.26
N PHE A 171 0.01 18.24 -29.27
CA PHE A 171 0.44 19.22 -28.28
C PHE A 171 1.98 19.26 -28.25
N PRO A 172 2.64 20.27 -28.87
CA PRO A 172 4.09 20.34 -28.90
C PRO A 172 4.69 20.45 -27.50
N ILE A 173 5.63 19.55 -27.17
CA ILE A 173 6.37 19.52 -25.90
C ILE A 173 7.86 19.46 -26.25
N SER A 174 8.72 20.26 -25.61
CA SER A 174 10.17 20.12 -25.78
C SER A 174 10.70 18.97 -24.94
N ASP A 175 11.73 18.26 -25.44
CA ASP A 175 12.45 17.27 -24.63
C ASP A 175 13.22 17.93 -23.47
N GLU A 176 13.49 19.23 -23.56
CA GLU A 176 14.09 20.02 -22.47
C GLU A 176 13.09 20.31 -21.35
N ASP A 177 11.81 20.53 -21.69
CA ASP A 177 10.75 20.76 -20.72
C ASP A 177 10.40 19.47 -19.95
N TRP A 178 10.58 18.33 -20.61
CA TRP A 178 10.26 17.02 -20.04
C TRP A 178 11.26 15.93 -20.52
N PRO A 179 12.43 15.82 -19.87
CA PRO A 179 13.54 14.98 -20.35
C PRO A 179 13.41 13.49 -19.99
N GLY A 180 12.42 13.08 -19.22
CA GLY A 180 12.25 11.69 -18.78
C GLY A 180 11.69 10.80 -19.89
N PHE A 181 12.49 9.86 -20.41
CA PHE A 181 12.05 8.83 -21.37
C PHE A 181 12.83 7.52 -21.18
N GLY A 182 12.27 6.42 -21.68
CA GLY A 182 12.79 5.06 -21.53
C GLY A 182 11.92 4.20 -20.62
N LEU A 183 11.88 2.90 -20.89
CA LEU A 183 11.14 1.95 -20.05
C LEU A 183 11.94 1.61 -18.78
N PRO A 184 11.28 1.52 -17.62
CA PRO A 184 11.93 1.21 -16.36
C PRO A 184 12.21 -0.29 -16.24
N ALA A 185 13.14 -0.64 -15.35
CA ALA A 185 13.42 -2.03 -15.04
C ALA A 185 12.27 -2.68 -14.26
N GLU A 186 11.64 -1.94 -13.35
CA GLU A 186 10.50 -2.40 -12.55
C GLU A 186 9.34 -1.39 -12.60
N ILE A 187 8.13 -1.89 -12.81
CA ILE A 187 6.89 -1.11 -12.72
C ILE A 187 6.12 -1.58 -11.49
N PHE A 188 5.83 -0.64 -10.60
CA PHE A 188 4.98 -0.85 -9.44
C PHE A 188 3.65 -0.12 -9.65
N SER A 189 2.54 -0.76 -9.30
CA SER A 189 1.21 -0.16 -9.38
C SER A 189 0.42 -0.58 -8.15
N ASP A 190 -0.16 0.39 -7.44
CA ASP A 190 -0.98 0.14 -6.25
C ASP A 190 -2.40 -0.24 -6.65
N ASN A 191 -2.54 -1.38 -7.32
CA ASN A 191 -3.84 -2.02 -7.48
C ASN A 191 -4.16 -2.72 -6.16
N GLY A 192 -4.85 -2.00 -5.27
CA GLY A 192 -5.27 -2.52 -3.97
C GLY A 192 -5.81 -3.95 -4.07
N LEU A 193 -5.19 -4.87 -3.31
CA LEU A 193 -5.63 -6.25 -3.07
C LEU A 193 -6.24 -6.94 -4.31
N VAL A 194 -5.42 -7.31 -5.29
CA VAL A 194 -5.42 -8.62 -6.01
C VAL A 194 -4.51 -8.52 -7.24
N HIS A 195 -3.54 -9.44 -7.31
CA HIS A 195 -2.62 -9.71 -8.44
C HIS A 195 -1.43 -8.74 -8.65
N ARG A 196 -0.32 -9.05 -7.95
CA ARG A 196 1.04 -8.72 -8.44
C ARG A 196 1.25 -9.36 -9.81
N ARG A 197 1.38 -8.56 -10.86
CA ARG A 197 2.01 -8.99 -12.11
C ARG A 197 3.27 -8.18 -12.31
N THR A 198 4.41 -8.80 -11.99
CA THR A 198 5.71 -8.30 -12.39
C THR A 198 5.79 -8.43 -13.90
N PHE A 199 5.75 -7.30 -14.61
CA PHE A 199 6.10 -7.28 -16.03
C PHE A 199 7.62 -7.30 -16.11
N VAL A 200 8.19 -8.48 -16.36
CA VAL A 200 9.60 -8.59 -16.75
C VAL A 200 9.66 -8.26 -18.24
N ALA A 201 10.30 -7.15 -18.61
CA ALA A 201 10.63 -6.88 -20.00
C ALA A 201 11.59 -7.98 -20.52
N PRO A 202 11.42 -8.48 -21.76
CA PRO A 202 12.30 -9.50 -22.33
C PRO A 202 13.71 -8.99 -22.60
#